data_AF-A0A8K0P9U1-F1
#
_entry.id   AF-A0A8K0P9U1-F1
#
_cell.length_a   1.000
_cell.length_b   1.000
_cell.length_c   1.000
_cell.angle_alpha   90.00
_cell.angle_beta   90.00
_cell.angle_gamma   90.00
#
_symmetry.space_group_name_H-M   'P 1'
#
loop_
_entity.id
_entity.type
_entity.pdbx_description
1 polymer ?
#
loop_
_entity_poly.entity_id
_entity_poly.type
_entity_poly.pdbx_seq_one_letter_code
_entity_poly.pdbx_strand_id
1 'polypeptide(L)' 'MSMSSEVVMSLMKLLFEKGYCVTTNNFYTYPKLAEALISHSCDTYGTVHVSQKGMPEQSKRKKGEVAAFQKGKIIVL' A
#
# COMPACT_ATOMS: atom_id res chain seq x y z
N MET A 1 13.20 4.92 2.60
CA MET A 1 12.01 4.04 2.74
C MET A 1 12.34 3.02 3.83
N SER A 2 11.48 2.05 4.17
CA SER A 2 11.87 0.96 5.08
C SER A 2 12.68 -0.12 4.34
N MET A 3 13.47 -0.92 5.04
CA MET A 3 14.15 -2.10 4.45
C MET A 3 13.16 -3.02 3.73
N SER A 4 11.96 -3.23 4.30
CA SER A 4 10.92 -4.03 3.67
C SER A 4 10.43 -3.44 2.34
N SER A 5 10.32 -2.11 2.24
CA SER A 5 9.97 -1.44 0.98
C SER A 5 11.07 -1.61 -0.07
N GLU A 6 12.34 -1.54 0.34
CA GLU A 6 13.49 -1.70 -0.57
C GLU A 6 13.58 -3.11 -1.14
N VAL A 7 13.24 -4.13 -0.35
CA VAL A 7 13.11 -5.51 -0.82
C VAL A 7 12.05 -5.61 -1.92
N VAL A 8 10.86 -5.05 -1.70
CA VAL A 8 9.79 -5.08 -2.72
C VAL A 8 10.22 -4.37 -4.00
N MET A 9 10.80 -3.17 -3.89
CA MET A 9 11.27 -2.42 -5.05
C MET A 9 12.35 -3.18 -5.83
N SER A 10 13.27 -3.85 -5.13
CA SER A 10 14.33 -4.65 -5.76
C SER A 10 13.78 -5.85 -6.51
N LEU A 11 12.80 -6.56 -5.93
CA LEU A 11 12.14 -7.71 -6.57
C LEU A 11 11.29 -7.28 -7.78
N MET A 12 10.63 -6.13 -7.70
CA MET A 12 9.77 -5.61 -8.76
C MET A 12 10.53 -4.96 -9.91
N LYS A 13 11.85 -4.72 -9.78
CA LYS A 13 12.65 -3.93 -10.73
C LYS A 13 12.54 -4.38 -12.19
N LEU A 14 12.46 -5.69 -12.45
CA LEU A 14 12.34 -6.25 -13.81
C LEU A 14 10.91 -6.19 -14.39
N LEU A 15 9.94 -5.81 -13.55
CA LEU A 15 8.51 -5.77 -13.85
C LEU A 15 7.96 -4.34 -13.93
N PHE A 16 8.76 -3.33 -13.60
CA PHE A 16 8.40 -1.92 -13.73
C PHE A 16 7.99 -1.56 -15.16
N GLU A 17 7.07 -0.60 -15.27
CA GLU A 17 6.50 -0.10 -16.53
C GLU A 17 5.70 -1.11 -17.35
N LYS A 18 5.37 -2.28 -16.76
CA LYS A 18 4.60 -3.32 -17.45
C LYS A 18 3.13 -3.39 -17.01
N GLY A 19 2.69 -2.51 -16.12
CA GLY A 19 1.30 -2.48 -15.64
C GLY A 19 0.93 -3.60 -14.66
N TYR A 20 1.92 -4.26 -14.03
CA TYR A 20 1.65 -5.31 -13.05
C TYR A 20 1.15 -4.75 -11.72
N CYS A 21 0.30 -5.51 -11.04
CA CYS A 21 -0.16 -5.25 -9.68
C CYS A 21 0.54 -6.18 -8.69
N VAL A 22 1.23 -5.62 -7.69
CA VAL A 22 1.92 -6.40 -6.65
C VAL A 22 1.04 -6.53 -5.40
N THR A 23 0.78 -7.78 -5.00
CA THR A 23 0.09 -8.08 -3.75
C THR A 23 1.09 -8.32 -2.64
N THR A 24 0.95 -7.62 -1.51
CA THR A 24 1.90 -7.69 -0.40
C THR A 24 1.22 -7.91 0.96
N ASN A 25 1.96 -8.48 1.90
CA ASN A 25 1.53 -8.59 3.30
C ASN A 25 1.78 -7.26 4.05
N ASN A 26 1.17 -7.09 5.23
CA ASN A 26 1.30 -5.92 6.09
C ASN A 26 2.73 -5.51 6.44
N PHE A 27 3.66 -6.47 6.56
CA PHE A 27 5.08 -6.20 6.81
C PHE A 27 5.76 -5.45 5.66
N TYR A 28 5.23 -5.59 4.45
CA TYR A 28 5.76 -4.99 3.23
C TYR A 28 4.89 -3.85 2.70
N THR A 29 3.65 -3.68 3.19
CA THR A 29 2.72 -2.68 2.68
C THR A 29 2.90 -1.35 3.42
N TYR A 30 3.32 -0.30 2.72
CA TYR A 30 3.43 1.06 3.25
C TYR A 30 2.83 2.07 2.27
N PRO A 31 2.15 3.15 2.71
CA PRO A 31 1.66 4.19 1.79
C PRO A 31 2.74 4.77 0.88
N LYS A 32 3.95 5.00 1.43
CA LYS A 32 5.09 5.49 0.64
C LYS A 32 5.58 4.48 -0.41
N LEU A 33 5.46 3.18 -0.14
CA LEU A 33 5.78 2.16 -1.14
C LEU A 33 4.75 2.18 -2.28
N ALA A 34 3.46 2.31 -1.95
CA ALA A 34 2.41 2.44 -2.96
C ALA A 34 2.63 3.66 -3.87
N GLU A 35 2.97 4.83 -3.29
CA GLU A 35 3.33 6.02 -4.06
C GLU A 35 4.51 5.75 -5.03
N ALA A 36 5.53 5.02 -4.58
CA ALA A 36 6.71 4.68 -5.38
C ALA A 36 6.45 3.63 -6.46
N LEU A 37 5.56 2.65 -6.22
CA LEU A 37 5.18 1.66 -7.23
C LEU A 37 4.32 2.30 -8.32
N ILE A 38 3.39 3.18 -7.94
CA ILE A 38 2.55 3.92 -8.89
C ILE A 38 3.40 4.78 -9.83
N SER A 39 4.52 5.35 -9.35
CA SER A 39 5.44 6.10 -10.21
C SER A 39 6.19 5.24 -11.23
N HIS A 40 6.15 3.91 -11.08
CA HIS A 40 6.76 2.93 -11.99
C HIS A 40 5.70 2.13 -12.78
N SER A 41 4.50 2.69 -12.94
CA SER A 41 3.34 2.04 -13.54
C SER A 41 3.04 0.65 -12.95
N CYS A 42 3.23 0.51 -11.64
CA CYS A 42 2.86 -0.68 -10.89
C CYS A 42 1.80 -0.35 -9.85
N ASP A 43 0.70 -1.09 -9.88
CA ASP A 43 -0.31 -1.00 -8.84
C ASP A 43 0.08 -1.88 -7.64
N THR A 44 -0.56 -1.65 -6.50
CA THR A 44 -0.38 -2.53 -5.34
C THR A 44 -1.65 -2.73 -4.56
N TYR A 45 -1.76 -3.92 -3.96
CA TYR A 45 -2.80 -4.29 -3.02
C TYR A 45 -2.18 -5.02 -1.84
N GLY A 46 -2.75 -4.88 -0.65
CA GLY A 46 -2.22 -5.52 0.54
C GLY A 46 -2.95 -5.11 1.80
N THR A 47 -2.64 -5.81 2.89
CA THR A 47 -3.11 -5.42 4.23
C THR A 47 -2.16 -4.39 4.81
N VAL A 48 -2.67 -3.44 5.59
CA VAL A 48 -1.85 -2.42 6.28
C VAL A 48 -1.95 -2.60 7.78
N HIS A 49 -0.90 -2.21 8.50
CA HIS A 49 -0.95 -2.19 9.95
C HIS A 49 -1.58 -0.87 10.44
N VAL A 50 -2.58 -0.94 11.32
CA VAL A 50 -3.35 0.24 11.75
C VAL A 50 -2.50 1.32 12.43
N SER A 51 -1.43 0.93 13.15
CA SER A 51 -0.52 1.88 13.81
C SER A 51 0.53 2.48 12.88
N GLN A 52 0.47 2.22 11.58
CA GLN A 52 1.43 2.70 10.61
C GLN A 52 1.27 4.20 10.37
N LYS A 53 2.40 4.91 10.27
CA LYS A 53 2.42 6.35 10.03
C LYS A 53 1.71 6.71 8.72
N GLY A 54 0.75 7.61 8.80
CA GLY A 54 -0.05 8.06 7.65
C GLY A 54 -1.38 7.33 7.47
N MET A 55 -1.73 6.41 8.38
CA MET A 55 -3.07 5.83 8.43
C MET A 55 -4.08 6.83 9.02
N PRO A 56 -5.33 6.82 8.52
CA PRO A 56 -6.41 7.63 9.07
C PRO A 56 -6.77 7.14 10.48
N GLU A 57 -7.25 8.04 11.32
CA GLU A 57 -7.80 7.67 12.62
C GLU A 57 -9.01 6.77 12.43
N GLN A 58 -9.05 5.67 13.18
CA GLN A 58 -10.18 4.75 13.13
C GLN A 58 -11.27 5.18 14.10
N SER A 59 -12.46 5.43 13.58
CA SER A 59 -13.68 5.56 14.38
C SER A 59 -14.24 4.18 14.73
N LYS A 60 -14.99 4.09 15.84
CA LYS A 60 -15.74 2.86 16.18
C LYS A 60 -16.78 2.59 15.08
N ARG A 61 -16.82 1.35 14.60
CA ARG A 61 -17.74 0.88 13.56
C ARG A 61 -18.53 -0.32 14.06
N LYS A 62 -19.73 -0.53 13.52
CA LYS A 62 -20.53 -1.73 13.75
C LYS A 62 -20.03 -2.87 12.88
N LYS A 63 -20.30 -4.11 13.30
CA LYS A 63 -19.98 -5.30 12.49
C LYS A 63 -20.70 -5.20 11.14
N GLY A 64 -19.92 -5.32 10.06
CA GLY A 64 -20.43 -5.21 8.68
C GLY A 64 -20.28 -3.82 8.06
N GLU A 65 -19.91 -2.80 8.84
CA GLU A 65 -19.59 -1.47 8.29
C GLU A 65 -18.13 -1.43 7.78
N VAL A 66 -17.94 -0.84 6.61
CA VAL A 66 -16.62 -0.60 5.98
C VAL A 66 -16.48 0.91 5.78
N ALA A 67 -15.29 1.46 6.02
CA ALA A 67 -15.04 2.87 5.74
C ALA A 67 -13.75 3.03 4.96
N ALA A 68 -13.86 3.61 3.78
CA ALA A 68 -12.72 3.87 2.92
C ALA A 68 -12.17 5.28 3.14
N PHE A 69 -10.85 5.40 3.06
CA PHE A 69 -10.14 6.67 3.03
C PHE A 69 -9.28 6.72 1.77
N GLN A 70 -9.27 7.87 1.12
CA GLN A 70 -8.50 8.09 -0.09
C GLN A 70 -7.48 9.21 0.11
N LYS A 71 -6.25 8.96 -0.32
CA LYS A 71 -5.20 9.97 -0.45
C LYS A 71 -4.61 9.88 -1.86
N GLY A 72 -4.95 10.84 -2.71
CA GLY A 72 -4.54 10.82 -4.11
C GLY A 72 -5.04 9.55 -4.81
N LYS A 73 -4.11 8.74 -5.34
CA LYS A 73 -4.41 7.48 -6.02
C LYS A 73 -4.48 6.25 -5.09
N ILE A 74 -4.24 6.42 -3.80
CA ILE A 74 -4.20 5.32 -2.82
C ILE A 74 -5.51 5.31 -2.04
N ILE A 75 -6.11 4.13 -1.90
CA ILE A 75 -7.30 3.88 -1.10
C ILE A 75 -6.95 2.87 0.00
N VAL A 76 -7.42 3.14 1.21
CA VAL A 76 -7.41 2.21 2.35
C VAL A 76 -8.85 1.95 2.75
N LEU A 77 -9.20 0.69 3.03
CA LEU A 77 -10.54 0.24 3.40
C LEU A 77 -10.66 -0.02 4.91
#